data_AF-A0A418VKV3-F1
#
_entry.id   AF-A0A418VKV3-F1
#
_cell.length_a   1.000
_cell.length_b   1.000
_cell.length_c   1.000
_cell.angle_alpha   90.00
_cell.angle_beta   90.00
_cell.angle_gamma   90.00
#
_symmetry.space_group_name_H-M   'P 1'
#
loop_
_entity.id
_entity.type
_entity.pdbx_description
1 polymer ?
#
loop_
_entity_poly.entity_id
_entity_poly.type
_entity_poly.pdbx_seq_one_letter_code
_entity_poly.pdbx_strand_id
1 'polypeptide(L)'
;MSQTINKPQGTLLRGQRKALQSWPKGKRIPFPGLFQKLRGTDKLLSDADAAFEEGRLTEGARLLKILAGRRHTDALFRLGQCYAQGRGVVRNMPEAVSWIRRAAELGHTDAQHFLGQIYSQGMGKVRDYSDPMRLYAATDEADPHSNRSLLFPAGVNIERNEAEGFLWLERAAKAGHAFAQLDLAQRFLYGWSGGEPDIPHALELLKASAVQNCSKAHVVLSRMFLEGKLVERDPKAGVEHLRTAAELGNPDAAGELGVLLASGTDVPADPVEAIQWFEKAVARNHAPSVLNLANMRLRGQGVPQDPAKAASLYRTAIKLARYPQAQWRLGSLYETGQGVEQDGFEASEWYRQAAEQGYVPAQFSLALLYSRGGGVVRNDQKAADWFEKAANAGHVQSCLNLSLMALRGRLGAPDRDRARQWLERARAHAGPGDQEHIRHVESQVG
;
A
#
# COMPACT_ATOMS: atom_id res chain seq x y z
N MET A 1 15.32 57.85 -18.89
CA MET A 1 14.50 58.23 -20.06
C MET A 1 14.20 56.94 -20.80
N SER A 2 12.98 56.43 -20.64
CA SER A 2 11.93 56.52 -21.68
C SER A 2 12.30 55.64 -22.88
N GLN A 3 11.79 54.41 -22.91
CA GLN A 3 10.53 54.02 -23.57
C GLN A 3 10.72 53.65 -25.04
N THR A 4 10.08 52.52 -25.37
CA THR A 4 9.37 52.21 -26.62
C THR A 4 10.19 51.95 -27.89
N ILE A 5 10.09 50.69 -28.37
CA ILE A 5 10.08 50.38 -29.79
C ILE A 5 8.83 49.54 -30.11
N ASN A 6 7.95 50.17 -30.90
CA ASN A 6 7.05 49.70 -31.96
C ASN A 6 6.08 48.51 -31.81
N LYS A 7 4.78 48.87 -31.86
CA LYS A 7 3.64 48.19 -32.56
C LYS A 7 3.79 48.34 -34.11
N PRO A 8 2.84 47.93 -35.02
CA PRO A 8 1.54 47.25 -34.87
C PRO A 8 1.23 46.13 -35.91
N GLN A 9 0.15 45.36 -35.70
CA GLN A 9 -0.95 45.16 -36.67
C GLN A 9 -2.05 44.25 -36.08
N GLY A 10 -3.33 44.59 -36.30
CA GLY A 10 -4.48 43.73 -36.02
C GLY A 10 -5.63 44.39 -35.26
N THR A 11 -6.61 44.93 -35.98
CA THR A 11 -7.71 45.80 -35.53
C THR A 11 -8.96 45.01 -35.06
N LEU A 12 -9.75 45.65 -34.19
CA LEU A 12 -10.97 45.19 -33.50
C LEU A 12 -12.06 44.53 -34.36
N LEU A 13 -12.82 43.60 -33.75
CA LEU A 13 -14.26 43.44 -33.99
C LEU A 13 -15.07 43.23 -32.68
N ARG A 14 -16.02 44.13 -32.46
CA ARG A 14 -17.13 44.05 -31.50
C ARG A 14 -18.13 42.99 -31.98
N GLY A 15 -18.46 41.99 -31.16
CA GLY A 15 -19.38 40.94 -31.58
C GLY A 15 -19.93 40.03 -30.47
N GLN A 16 -20.04 40.52 -29.22
CA GLN A 16 -20.83 39.86 -28.18
C GLN A 16 -22.02 40.76 -27.82
N ARG A 17 -23.03 40.78 -28.68
CA ARG A 17 -24.40 41.23 -28.38
C ARG A 17 -25.33 40.81 -29.52
N LYS A 18 -26.41 40.10 -29.15
CA LYS A 18 -27.65 39.78 -29.90
C LYS A 18 -27.78 38.33 -30.39
N ALA A 19 -28.35 37.50 -29.53
CA ALA A 19 -29.43 36.57 -29.90
C ALA A 19 -30.34 36.32 -28.67
N LEU A 20 -30.82 37.43 -28.09
CA LEU A 20 -32.01 37.49 -27.23
C LEU A 20 -33.13 38.02 -28.14
N GLN A 21 -33.68 37.17 -29.03
CA GLN A 21 -34.87 37.49 -29.84
C GLN A 21 -35.38 36.24 -30.61
N SER A 22 -36.10 35.36 -29.93
CA SER A 22 -37.21 34.58 -30.50
C SER A 22 -37.98 33.88 -29.37
N TRP A 23 -39.18 34.38 -29.07
CA TRP A 23 -40.12 33.91 -28.04
C TRP A 23 -41.08 32.84 -28.63
N PRO A 24 -41.86 32.07 -27.83
CA PRO A 24 -43.13 32.62 -27.34
C PRO A 24 -43.45 32.34 -25.87
N LYS A 25 -44.23 33.29 -25.34
CA LYS A 25 -44.85 33.36 -24.03
C LYS A 25 -45.91 32.26 -23.84
N GLY A 26 -45.86 31.57 -22.69
CA GLY A 26 -46.93 30.72 -22.18
C GLY A 26 -46.91 30.69 -20.65
N LYS A 27 -47.77 31.50 -20.03
CA LYS A 27 -48.17 31.59 -18.60
C LYS A 27 -47.27 30.89 -17.55
N ARG A 28 -46.44 31.68 -16.85
CA ARG A 28 -45.96 31.34 -15.49
C ARG A 28 -47.11 31.47 -14.50
N ILE A 29 -47.44 30.38 -13.83
CA ILE A 29 -48.09 30.42 -12.51
C ILE A 29 -46.95 30.62 -11.49
N PRO A 30 -47.01 31.61 -10.57
CA PRO A 30 -45.93 31.86 -9.64
C PRO A 30 -45.96 30.84 -8.50
N PHE A 31 -44.88 30.08 -8.31
CA PHE A 31 -44.53 29.50 -7.00
C PHE A 31 -43.32 30.29 -6.44
N PRO A 32 -43.55 31.37 -5.69
CA PRO A 32 -42.49 32.08 -5.00
C PRO A 32 -42.15 31.31 -3.71
N GLY A 33 -41.05 30.55 -3.71
CA GLY A 33 -40.55 29.93 -2.47
C GLY A 33 -39.43 28.90 -2.64
N LEU A 34 -39.36 28.19 -3.78
CA LEU A 34 -38.40 27.09 -3.95
C LEU A 34 -37.02 27.56 -4.46
N PHE A 35 -36.99 28.48 -5.44
CA PHE A 35 -35.74 28.93 -6.08
C PHE A 35 -34.89 29.89 -5.23
N GLN A 36 -35.47 30.54 -4.22
CA GLN A 36 -34.74 31.45 -3.31
C GLN A 36 -34.01 30.68 -2.19
N LYS A 37 -34.55 29.52 -1.78
CA LYS A 37 -33.93 28.64 -0.78
C LYS A 37 -32.69 27.91 -1.34
N LEU A 38 -32.74 27.48 -2.59
CA LEU A 38 -31.64 26.76 -3.26
C LEU A 38 -30.39 27.64 -3.47
N ARG A 39 -30.54 28.93 -3.86
CA ARG A 39 -29.38 29.84 -3.94
C ARG A 39 -28.70 30.10 -2.59
N GLY A 40 -29.45 30.02 -1.50
CA GLY A 40 -28.94 30.24 -0.15
C GLY A 40 -28.19 29.05 0.43
N THR A 41 -28.51 27.82 0.01
CA THR A 41 -27.80 26.61 0.46
C THR A 41 -26.45 26.47 -0.23
N ASP A 42 -26.40 26.71 -1.55
CA ASP A 42 -25.16 26.55 -2.33
C ASP A 42 -24.10 27.60 -1.91
N LYS A 43 -24.55 28.83 -1.63
CA LYS A 43 -23.67 29.87 -1.09
C LYS A 43 -23.12 29.51 0.28
N LEU A 44 -23.96 29.02 1.20
CA LEU A 44 -23.53 28.63 2.54
C LEU A 44 -22.52 27.48 2.52
N LEU A 45 -22.66 26.54 1.58
CA LEU A 45 -21.71 25.45 1.43
C LEU A 45 -20.36 25.97 0.90
N SER A 46 -20.39 26.85 -0.11
CA SER A 46 -19.19 27.54 -0.61
C SER A 46 -18.50 28.39 0.45
N ASP A 47 -19.27 29.10 1.28
CA ASP A 47 -18.74 29.91 2.38
C ASP A 47 -18.09 29.02 3.46
N ALA A 48 -18.66 27.83 3.71
CA ALA A 48 -18.09 26.83 4.61
C ALA A 48 -16.77 26.29 4.08
N ASP A 49 -16.70 25.98 2.79
CA ASP A 49 -15.49 25.46 2.13
C ASP A 49 -14.37 26.52 2.15
N ALA A 50 -14.68 27.77 1.80
CA ALA A 50 -13.74 28.88 1.91
C ALA A 50 -13.24 29.07 3.36
N ALA A 51 -14.13 28.97 4.36
CA ALA A 51 -13.71 29.07 5.76
C ALA A 51 -12.75 27.94 6.16
N PHE A 52 -12.94 26.72 5.65
CA PHE A 52 -12.04 25.60 5.90
C PHE A 52 -10.68 25.73 5.21
N GLU A 53 -10.65 26.27 4.00
CA GLU A 53 -9.43 26.56 3.23
C GLU A 53 -8.61 27.69 3.88
N GLU A 54 -9.27 28.73 4.37
CA GLU A 54 -8.65 29.86 5.07
C GLU A 54 -8.27 29.55 6.53
N GLY A 55 -8.47 28.31 7.00
CA GLY A 55 -8.14 27.90 8.36
C GLY A 55 -9.12 28.41 9.44
N ARG A 56 -10.23 29.04 9.06
CA ARG A 56 -11.33 29.46 9.94
C ARG A 56 -12.24 28.28 10.32
N LEU A 57 -11.65 27.26 10.96
CA LEU A 57 -12.28 25.95 11.19
C LEU A 57 -13.60 26.02 11.97
N THR A 58 -13.66 26.86 13.01
CA THR A 58 -14.87 27.01 13.83
C THR A 58 -16.03 27.62 13.03
N GLU A 59 -15.73 28.55 12.13
CA GLU A 59 -16.72 29.17 11.27
C GLU A 59 -17.20 28.18 10.20
N GLY A 60 -16.28 27.43 9.58
CA GLY A 60 -16.62 26.36 8.65
C GLY A 60 -17.56 25.32 9.29
N ALA A 61 -17.24 24.85 10.49
CA ALA A 61 -18.10 23.89 11.21
C ALA A 61 -19.46 24.48 11.61
N ARG A 62 -19.52 25.78 11.96
CA ARG A 62 -20.78 26.48 12.26
C ARG A 62 -21.68 26.55 11.02
N LEU A 63 -21.13 26.87 9.86
CA LEU A 63 -21.86 26.94 8.59
C LEU A 63 -22.39 25.56 8.18
N LEU A 64 -21.57 24.50 8.34
CA LEU A 64 -22.02 23.12 8.16
C LEU A 64 -23.16 22.76 9.11
N LYS A 65 -23.13 23.21 10.37
CA LYS A 65 -24.21 22.96 11.34
C LYS A 65 -25.53 23.64 10.94
N ILE A 66 -25.47 24.84 10.35
CA ILE A 66 -26.66 25.51 9.80
C ILE A 66 -27.25 24.71 8.62
N LEU A 67 -26.40 24.26 7.70
CA LEU A 67 -26.81 23.43 6.56
C LEU A 67 -27.35 22.06 7.00
N ALA A 68 -26.74 21.44 8.00
CA ALA A 68 -27.19 20.21 8.62
C ALA A 68 -28.62 20.36 9.21
N GLY A 69 -28.92 21.50 9.84
CA GLY A 69 -30.27 21.82 10.30
C GLY A 69 -31.31 21.93 9.18
N ARG A 70 -30.87 22.16 7.93
CA ARG A 70 -31.71 22.14 6.72
C ARG A 70 -31.78 20.77 6.06
N ARG A 71 -31.28 19.72 6.72
CA ARG A 71 -31.18 18.34 6.20
C ARG A 71 -30.32 18.22 4.93
N HIS A 72 -29.34 19.11 4.76
CA HIS A 72 -28.38 18.98 3.66
C HIS A 72 -27.46 17.79 3.93
N THR A 73 -27.53 16.76 3.09
CA THR A 73 -26.83 15.49 3.27
C THR A 73 -25.32 15.65 3.39
N ASP A 74 -24.70 16.42 2.50
CA ASP A 74 -23.24 16.55 2.50
C ASP A 74 -22.74 17.31 3.73
N ALA A 75 -23.50 18.31 4.19
CA ALA A 75 -23.18 19.04 5.39
C ALA A 75 -23.34 18.16 6.65
N LEU A 76 -24.34 17.27 6.69
CA LEU A 76 -24.48 16.28 7.76
C LEU A 76 -23.26 15.36 7.81
N PHE A 77 -22.82 14.84 6.65
CA PHE A 77 -21.65 13.96 6.56
C PHE A 77 -20.35 14.70 6.94
N ARG A 78 -20.09 15.86 6.35
CA ARG A 78 -18.90 16.70 6.65
C ARG A 78 -18.87 17.17 8.11
N LEU A 79 -20.02 17.51 8.70
CA LEU A 79 -20.11 17.86 10.11
C LEU A 79 -19.76 16.66 11.00
N GLY A 80 -20.22 15.46 10.64
CA GLY A 80 -19.80 14.22 11.28
C GLY A 80 -18.29 14.02 11.25
N GLN A 81 -17.64 14.24 10.10
CA GLN A 81 -16.18 14.19 9.97
C GLN A 81 -15.49 15.25 10.86
N CYS A 82 -16.04 16.46 10.96
CA CYS A 82 -15.52 17.51 11.84
C CYS A 82 -15.53 17.06 13.30
N TYR A 83 -16.63 16.45 13.78
CA TYR A 83 -16.71 15.89 15.12
C TYR A 83 -15.76 14.69 15.33
N ALA A 84 -15.55 13.85 14.32
CA ALA A 84 -14.64 12.71 14.42
C ALA A 84 -13.17 13.15 14.57
N GLN A 85 -12.78 14.22 13.87
CA GLN A 85 -11.41 14.74 13.81
C GLN A 85 -11.14 15.88 14.82
N GLY A 86 -12.18 16.47 15.41
CA GLY A 86 -12.03 17.69 16.22
C GLY A 86 -11.75 18.94 15.38
N ARG A 87 -12.18 18.97 14.12
CA ARG A 87 -11.90 20.07 13.19
C ARG A 87 -12.93 21.19 13.37
N GLY A 88 -12.57 22.25 14.10
CA GLY A 88 -13.47 23.39 14.36
C GLY A 88 -14.57 23.12 15.40
N VAL A 89 -14.58 21.92 15.98
CA VAL A 89 -15.47 21.50 17.08
C VAL A 89 -14.67 20.61 18.04
N VAL A 90 -15.13 20.48 19.28
CA VAL A 90 -14.57 19.51 20.22
C VAL A 90 -14.81 18.10 19.67
N ARG A 91 -13.74 17.30 19.61
CA ARG A 91 -13.79 15.92 19.10
C ARG A 91 -14.82 15.10 19.89
N ASN A 92 -15.75 14.45 19.19
CA ASN A 92 -16.82 13.65 19.78
C ASN A 92 -17.27 12.56 18.78
N MET A 93 -16.86 11.32 19.01
CA MET A 93 -17.18 10.20 18.10
C MET A 93 -18.66 9.79 18.10
N PRO A 94 -19.37 9.71 19.25
CA PRO A 94 -20.81 9.46 19.25
C PRO A 94 -21.60 10.50 18.46
N GLU A 95 -21.28 11.78 18.63
CA GLU A 95 -21.90 12.87 17.88
C GLU A 95 -21.55 12.77 16.39
N ALA A 96 -20.29 12.44 16.06
CA ALA A 96 -19.89 12.20 14.67
C ALA A 96 -20.75 11.13 13.99
N VAL A 97 -20.93 9.98 14.65
CA VAL A 97 -21.73 8.88 14.11
C VAL A 97 -23.20 9.22 14.02
N SER A 98 -23.75 10.01 14.96
CA SER A 98 -25.14 10.46 14.88
C SER A 98 -25.39 11.34 13.65
N TRP A 99 -24.47 12.26 13.34
CA TRP A 99 -24.53 13.10 12.15
C TRP A 99 -24.39 12.31 10.85
N ILE A 100 -23.44 11.37 10.81
CA ILE A 100 -23.23 10.48 9.65
C ILE A 100 -24.43 9.57 9.45
N ARG A 101 -25.02 9.03 10.52
CA ARG A 101 -26.26 8.24 10.45
C ARG A 101 -27.40 9.02 9.82
N ARG A 102 -27.62 10.27 10.25
CA ARG A 102 -28.65 11.14 9.65
C ARG A 102 -28.39 11.37 8.17
N ALA A 103 -27.13 11.56 7.76
CA ALA A 103 -26.77 11.69 6.35
C ALA A 103 -27.06 10.41 5.56
N ALA A 104 -26.70 9.25 6.13
CA ALA A 104 -26.89 7.94 5.51
C ALA A 104 -28.37 7.55 5.36
N GLU A 105 -29.19 7.83 6.37
CA GLU A 105 -30.65 7.67 6.35
C GLU A 105 -31.32 8.54 5.28
N LEU A 106 -30.71 9.69 4.96
CA LEU A 106 -31.15 10.57 3.90
C LEU A 106 -30.62 10.19 2.50
N GLY A 107 -29.88 9.09 2.38
CA GLY A 107 -29.39 8.58 1.10
C GLY A 107 -27.96 9.00 0.73
N HIS A 108 -27.20 9.65 1.63
CA HIS A 108 -25.80 9.99 1.34
C HIS A 108 -24.96 8.72 1.28
N THR A 109 -24.45 8.40 0.09
CA THR A 109 -23.78 7.13 -0.19
C THR A 109 -22.46 6.96 0.56
N ASP A 110 -21.62 8.01 0.64
CA ASP A 110 -20.37 7.93 1.42
C ASP A 110 -20.64 7.73 2.92
N ALA A 111 -21.71 8.33 3.45
CA ALA A 111 -22.11 8.16 4.84
C ALA A 111 -22.60 6.73 5.11
N GLN A 112 -23.35 6.14 4.17
CA GLN A 112 -23.76 4.74 4.24
C GLN A 112 -22.54 3.80 4.21
N HIS A 113 -21.60 4.02 3.29
CA HIS A 113 -20.36 3.24 3.23
C HIS A 113 -19.55 3.35 4.52
N PHE A 114 -19.36 4.57 5.02
CA PHE A 114 -18.61 4.82 6.25
C PHE A 114 -19.24 4.16 7.48
N LEU A 115 -20.57 4.20 7.63
CA LEU A 115 -21.26 3.45 8.70
C LEU A 115 -21.11 1.94 8.52
N GLY A 116 -21.17 1.45 7.28
CA GLY A 116 -20.92 0.05 6.96
C GLY A 116 -19.56 -0.41 7.49
N GLN A 117 -18.51 0.39 7.28
CA GLN A 117 -17.17 0.12 7.78
C GLN A 117 -17.10 0.17 9.31
N ILE A 118 -17.66 1.23 9.92
CA ILE A 118 -17.66 1.41 11.39
C ILE A 118 -18.30 0.21 12.09
N TYR A 119 -19.50 -0.19 11.68
CA TYR A 119 -20.22 -1.28 12.33
C TYR A 119 -19.58 -2.64 12.06
N SER A 120 -18.99 -2.84 10.88
CA SER A 120 -18.34 -4.11 10.56
C SER A 120 -17.05 -4.35 11.33
N GLN A 121 -16.29 -3.29 11.62
CA GLN A 121 -15.01 -3.40 12.34
C GLN A 121 -15.20 -3.25 13.86
N GLY A 122 -16.24 -2.52 14.28
CA GLY A 122 -16.32 -1.95 15.61
C GLY A 122 -15.25 -0.86 15.81
N MET A 123 -15.45 0.02 16.79
CA MET A 123 -14.39 0.90 17.27
C MET A 123 -13.98 0.45 18.65
N GLY A 124 -12.80 -0.15 18.78
CA GLY A 124 -12.23 -0.53 20.07
C GLY A 124 -12.03 0.70 20.98
N LYS A 125 -11.97 0.45 22.30
CA LYS A 125 -11.79 1.48 23.34
C LYS A 125 -10.71 2.49 22.95
N VAL A 126 -11.12 3.74 22.78
CA VAL A 126 -10.19 4.88 22.74
C VAL A 126 -9.47 4.94 24.09
N ARG A 127 -8.13 4.79 24.10
CA ARG A 127 -7.31 5.08 25.29
C ARG A 127 -7.43 6.57 25.58
N ASP A 128 -7.99 6.89 26.73
CA ASP A 128 -8.27 8.26 27.14
C ASP A 128 -6.98 9.02 27.50
N TYR A 129 -6.88 10.28 27.05
CA TYR A 129 -5.89 11.25 27.48
C TYR A 129 -6.61 12.35 28.29
N SER A 130 -7.12 12.02 29.47
CA SER A 130 -7.43 13.04 30.50
C SER A 130 -7.64 12.41 31.88
N ASP A 131 -6.62 12.57 32.71
CA ASP A 131 -6.57 12.35 34.16
C ASP A 131 -7.81 12.92 34.92
N PRO A 132 -8.13 12.51 36.16
CA PRO A 132 -8.53 11.16 36.61
C PRO A 132 -9.53 11.22 37.82
N MET A 133 -10.14 12.37 38.15
CA MET A 133 -10.66 12.65 39.52
C MET A 133 -12.19 12.75 39.65
N ARG A 134 -12.96 12.12 38.78
CA ARG A 134 -14.43 11.97 38.95
C ARG A 134 -14.90 10.52 38.91
N LEU A 135 -14.00 9.62 39.32
CA LEU A 135 -14.19 8.17 39.37
C LEU A 135 -14.88 7.67 40.67
N TYR A 136 -15.34 8.55 41.57
CA TYR A 136 -15.76 8.16 42.92
C TYR A 136 -17.12 8.74 43.33
N ALA A 137 -18.18 7.99 43.04
CA ALA A 137 -19.42 7.86 43.82
C ALA A 137 -20.29 6.85 43.06
N ALA A 138 -20.11 5.54 43.29
CA ALA A 138 -20.84 4.76 44.30
C ALA A 138 -22.36 4.75 44.02
N THR A 139 -23.10 3.65 43.99
CA THR A 139 -22.87 2.22 44.28
C THR A 139 -24.25 1.56 44.07
N ASP A 140 -24.21 0.28 43.73
CA ASP A 140 -25.17 -0.76 44.12
C ASP A 140 -26.59 -0.87 43.53
N GLU A 141 -26.92 -2.15 43.35
CA GLU A 141 -28.20 -2.82 43.12
C GLU A 141 -28.71 -3.04 41.69
N ALA A 142 -29.17 -4.29 41.52
CA ALA A 142 -29.32 -5.01 40.28
C ALA A 142 -30.66 -4.74 39.58
N ASP A 143 -30.62 -4.69 38.24
CA ASP A 143 -31.80 -4.87 37.38
C ASP A 143 -31.39 -5.63 36.10
N PRO A 144 -31.90 -6.86 35.85
CA PRO A 144 -31.65 -7.63 34.63
C PRO A 144 -32.28 -7.02 33.36
N HIS A 145 -33.06 -5.93 33.50
CA HIS A 145 -33.63 -5.16 32.40
C HIS A 145 -33.10 -3.72 32.34
N SER A 146 -31.90 -3.44 32.88
CA SER A 146 -31.26 -2.13 32.85
C SER A 146 -30.89 -1.65 31.44
N ASN A 147 -31.92 -1.16 30.75
CA ASN A 147 -31.85 0.04 29.93
C ASN A 147 -31.34 1.21 30.78
N ARG A 148 -30.49 2.05 30.18
CA ARG A 148 -29.99 3.36 30.66
C ARG A 148 -28.83 3.28 31.64
N SER A 149 -27.86 4.18 31.60
CA SER A 149 -27.48 5.28 30.72
C SER A 149 -26.23 5.88 31.36
N LEU A 150 -25.46 6.67 30.62
CA LEU A 150 -24.45 7.60 31.14
C LEU A 150 -23.18 6.99 31.73
N LEU A 151 -22.31 6.48 30.85
CA LEU A 151 -20.87 6.67 31.00
C LEU A 151 -20.27 7.13 29.68
N PHE A 152 -20.36 8.44 29.42
CA PHE A 152 -19.36 9.13 28.60
C PHE A 152 -18.66 10.15 29.49
N PRO A 153 -17.38 9.90 29.78
CA PRO A 153 -16.41 10.97 29.54
C PRO A 153 -15.10 10.56 28.84
N ALA A 154 -14.81 9.26 28.59
CA ALA A 154 -13.41 8.84 28.42
C ALA A 154 -13.17 7.45 27.77
N GLY A 155 -13.97 7.01 26.79
CA GLY A 155 -13.80 5.66 26.23
C GLY A 155 -14.97 5.16 25.39
N VAL A 156 -15.07 5.64 24.14
CA VAL A 156 -16.13 5.27 23.21
C VAL A 156 -15.86 3.89 22.61
N ASN A 157 -16.79 2.95 22.79
CA ASN A 157 -16.82 1.67 22.09
C ASN A 157 -18.05 1.68 21.17
N ILE A 158 -17.84 1.62 19.85
CA ILE A 158 -18.94 1.25 18.94
C ILE A 158 -18.80 -0.25 18.77
N GLU A 159 -19.74 -0.99 19.34
CA GLU A 159 -19.70 -2.44 19.25
C GLU A 159 -19.79 -2.88 17.79
N ARG A 160 -18.99 -3.90 17.46
CA ARG A 160 -19.04 -4.55 16.16
C ARG A 160 -20.44 -5.12 15.97
N ASN A 161 -21.11 -4.68 14.92
CA ASN A 161 -22.40 -5.16 14.49
C ASN A 161 -22.32 -5.48 13.00
N GLU A 162 -22.05 -6.75 12.68
CA GLU A 162 -21.86 -7.17 11.29
C GLU A 162 -23.11 -7.05 10.45
N ALA A 163 -24.28 -7.32 11.04
CA ALA A 163 -25.57 -7.23 10.35
C ALA A 163 -25.88 -5.78 9.96
N GLU A 164 -25.69 -4.83 10.88
CA GLU A 164 -25.87 -3.41 10.60
C GLU A 164 -24.80 -2.89 9.63
N GLY A 165 -23.56 -3.34 9.78
CA GLY A 165 -22.47 -3.02 8.86
C GLY A 165 -22.76 -3.47 7.44
N PHE A 166 -23.24 -4.71 7.28
CA PHE A 166 -23.65 -5.25 5.98
C PHE A 166 -24.82 -4.48 5.38
N LEU A 167 -25.86 -4.17 6.17
CA LEU A 167 -27.03 -3.42 5.71
C LEU A 167 -26.64 -2.05 5.11
N TRP A 168 -25.80 -1.30 5.80
CA TRP A 168 -25.35 0.01 5.33
C TRP A 168 -24.47 -0.09 4.09
N LEU A 169 -23.59 -1.09 4.05
CA LEU A 169 -22.75 -1.38 2.89
C LEU A 169 -23.58 -1.75 1.67
N GLU A 170 -24.60 -2.59 1.84
CA GLU A 170 -25.50 -3.02 0.78
C GLU A 170 -26.30 -1.84 0.21
N ARG A 171 -26.80 -0.95 1.08
CA ARG A 171 -27.47 0.29 0.66
C ARG A 171 -26.55 1.18 -0.17
N ALA A 172 -25.32 1.40 0.29
CA ALA A 172 -24.33 2.20 -0.43
C ALA A 172 -23.98 1.57 -1.79
N ALA A 173 -23.79 0.25 -1.83
CA ALA A 173 -23.47 -0.48 -3.06
C ALA A 173 -24.60 -0.42 -4.10
N LYS A 174 -25.86 -0.61 -3.66
CA LYS A 174 -27.07 -0.46 -4.49
C LYS A 174 -27.25 0.97 -5.01
N ALA A 175 -26.86 1.96 -4.20
CA ALA A 175 -26.85 3.36 -4.60
C ALA A 175 -25.65 3.75 -5.50
N GLY A 176 -24.80 2.78 -5.89
CA GLY A 176 -23.71 2.98 -6.83
C GLY A 176 -22.36 3.34 -6.20
N HIS A 177 -22.19 3.30 -4.88
CA HIS A 177 -20.91 3.68 -4.26
C HIS A 177 -19.79 2.67 -4.58
N ALA A 178 -18.78 3.09 -5.35
CA ALA A 178 -17.73 2.22 -5.87
C ALA A 178 -16.99 1.41 -4.79
N PHE A 179 -16.59 2.03 -3.67
CA PHE A 179 -15.90 1.30 -2.60
C PHE A 179 -16.84 0.39 -1.80
N ALA A 180 -18.14 0.70 -1.75
CA ALA A 180 -19.09 -0.18 -1.08
C ALA A 180 -19.35 -1.44 -1.92
N GLN A 181 -19.42 -1.28 -3.25
CA GLN A 181 -19.48 -2.41 -4.18
C GLN A 181 -18.24 -3.31 -4.07
N LEU A 182 -17.04 -2.72 -3.99
CA LEU A 182 -15.80 -3.46 -3.76
C LEU A 182 -15.83 -4.23 -2.42
N ASP A 183 -16.11 -3.53 -1.32
CA ASP A 183 -16.12 -4.12 0.02
C ASP A 183 -17.16 -5.24 0.13
N LEU A 184 -18.34 -5.05 -0.50
CA LEU A 184 -19.40 -6.05 -0.52
C LEU A 184 -19.02 -7.25 -1.39
N ALA A 185 -18.42 -7.03 -2.56
CA ALA A 185 -17.93 -8.10 -3.41
C ALA A 185 -16.90 -8.98 -2.68
N GLN A 186 -15.96 -8.38 -1.96
CA GLN A 186 -14.97 -9.14 -1.18
C GLN A 186 -15.63 -10.02 -0.12
N ARG A 187 -16.70 -9.56 0.53
CA ARG A 187 -17.46 -10.40 1.48
C ARG A 187 -18.10 -11.61 0.80
N PHE A 188 -18.68 -11.41 -0.38
CA PHE A 188 -19.25 -12.49 -1.17
C PHE A 188 -18.18 -13.47 -1.68
N LEU A 189 -16.97 -13.01 -2.01
CA LEU A 189 -15.87 -13.91 -2.40
C LEU A 189 -15.39 -14.81 -1.26
N TYR A 190 -15.36 -14.30 -0.02
CA TYR A 190 -14.78 -15.01 1.13
C TYR A 190 -15.81 -15.59 2.12
N GLY A 191 -17.11 -15.45 1.85
CA GLY A 191 -18.18 -15.96 2.72
C GLY A 191 -18.25 -15.30 4.11
N TRP A 192 -17.73 -14.06 4.26
CA TRP A 192 -17.59 -13.39 5.56
C TRP A 192 -18.92 -13.03 6.24
N SER A 193 -20.06 -13.16 5.55
CA SER A 193 -21.40 -12.89 6.08
C SER A 193 -22.14 -14.15 6.54
N GLY A 194 -21.42 -15.25 6.80
CA GLY A 194 -22.01 -16.50 7.30
C GLY A 194 -22.79 -17.31 6.24
N GLY A 195 -22.65 -16.96 4.96
CA GLY A 195 -23.21 -17.67 3.82
C GLY A 195 -22.12 -18.24 2.91
N GLU A 196 -22.51 -19.12 1.98
CA GLU A 196 -21.60 -19.64 0.95
C GLU A 196 -21.10 -18.52 0.03
N PRO A 197 -19.88 -18.63 -0.53
CA PRO A 197 -19.38 -17.65 -1.48
C PRO A 197 -20.30 -17.48 -2.71
N ASP A 198 -20.66 -16.24 -3.03
CA ASP A 198 -21.45 -15.88 -4.22
C ASP A 198 -20.56 -15.19 -5.25
N ILE A 199 -19.86 -16.00 -6.04
CA ILE A 199 -18.88 -15.53 -7.02
C ILE A 199 -19.54 -14.71 -8.15
N PRO A 200 -20.67 -15.13 -8.77
CA PRO A 200 -21.34 -14.34 -9.80
C PRO A 200 -21.71 -12.93 -9.31
N HIS A 201 -22.33 -12.83 -8.13
CA HIS A 201 -22.72 -11.55 -7.56
C HIS A 201 -21.50 -10.68 -7.23
N ALA A 202 -20.45 -11.27 -6.65
CA ALA A 202 -19.21 -10.57 -6.39
C ALA A 202 -18.59 -9.99 -7.67
N LEU A 203 -18.62 -10.75 -8.77
CA LEU A 203 -18.08 -10.32 -10.06
C LEU A 203 -18.86 -9.14 -10.64
N GLU A 204 -20.19 -9.14 -10.53
CA GLU A 204 -21.03 -8.01 -10.94
C GLU A 204 -20.70 -6.73 -10.17
N LEU A 205 -20.58 -6.84 -8.84
CA LEU A 205 -20.21 -5.71 -7.98
C LEU A 205 -18.79 -5.19 -8.27
N LEU A 206 -17.82 -6.08 -8.51
CA LEU A 206 -16.46 -5.69 -8.89
C LEU A 206 -16.43 -4.96 -10.23
N LYS A 207 -17.17 -5.46 -11.23
CA LYS A 207 -17.30 -4.79 -12.54
C LYS A 207 -17.96 -3.43 -12.39
N ALA A 208 -19.03 -3.32 -11.60
CA ALA A 208 -19.69 -2.04 -11.33
C ALA A 208 -18.77 -1.03 -10.62
N SER A 209 -17.93 -1.51 -9.69
CA SER A 209 -16.92 -0.69 -9.01
C SER A 209 -15.80 -0.26 -9.98
N ALA A 210 -15.36 -1.17 -10.84
CA ALA A 210 -14.32 -0.92 -11.85
C ALA A 210 -14.73 0.14 -12.87
N VAL A 211 -15.98 0.11 -13.36
CA VAL A 211 -16.55 1.14 -14.27
C VAL A 211 -16.47 2.55 -13.68
N GLN A 212 -16.43 2.67 -12.35
CA GLN A 212 -16.28 3.94 -11.63
C GLN A 212 -14.83 4.30 -11.32
N ASN A 213 -13.86 3.73 -12.07
CA ASN A 213 -12.43 3.96 -11.90
C ASN A 213 -11.90 3.56 -10.51
N CYS A 214 -12.51 2.57 -9.86
CA CYS A 214 -11.98 2.00 -8.63
C CYS A 214 -10.78 1.11 -8.95
N SER A 215 -9.56 1.64 -8.83
CA SER A 215 -8.32 0.90 -9.15
C SER A 215 -8.20 -0.40 -8.34
N LYS A 216 -8.71 -0.45 -7.11
CA LYS A 216 -8.68 -1.64 -6.26
C LYS A 216 -9.60 -2.75 -6.79
N ALA A 217 -10.75 -2.40 -7.36
CA ALA A 217 -11.63 -3.38 -8.00
C ALA A 217 -10.96 -4.01 -9.22
N HIS A 218 -10.27 -3.20 -10.03
CA HIS A 218 -9.45 -3.69 -11.13
C HIS A 218 -8.34 -4.65 -10.66
N VAL A 219 -7.66 -4.38 -9.54
CA VAL A 219 -6.65 -5.31 -8.98
C VAL A 219 -7.28 -6.64 -8.58
N VAL A 220 -8.45 -6.63 -7.93
CA VAL A 220 -9.14 -7.86 -7.55
C VAL A 220 -9.58 -8.65 -8.78
N LEU A 221 -10.18 -7.99 -9.78
CA LEU A 221 -10.56 -8.62 -11.05
C LEU A 221 -9.34 -9.22 -11.77
N SER A 222 -8.24 -8.47 -11.82
CA SER A 222 -6.97 -8.94 -12.41
C SER A 222 -6.50 -10.24 -11.77
N ARG A 223 -6.45 -10.29 -10.44
CA ARG A 223 -6.05 -11.49 -9.70
C ARG A 223 -6.98 -12.67 -9.95
N MET A 224 -8.29 -12.43 -9.98
CA MET A 224 -9.28 -13.47 -10.24
C MET A 224 -9.04 -14.14 -11.61
N PHE A 225 -8.83 -13.34 -12.66
CA PHE A 225 -8.61 -13.85 -14.01
C PHE A 225 -7.23 -14.47 -14.23
N LEU A 226 -6.17 -13.93 -13.60
CA LEU A 226 -4.81 -14.49 -13.70
C LEU A 226 -4.67 -15.83 -12.97
N GLU A 227 -5.24 -15.95 -11.78
CA GLU A 227 -5.16 -17.17 -10.97
C GLU A 227 -6.09 -18.27 -11.46
N GLY A 228 -7.26 -17.93 -12.01
CA GLY A 228 -8.23 -18.91 -12.51
C GLY A 228 -8.87 -19.82 -11.46
N LYS A 229 -8.80 -19.45 -10.17
CA LYS A 229 -9.33 -20.27 -9.05
C LYS A 229 -10.83 -20.10 -8.82
N LEU A 230 -11.35 -18.89 -9.05
CA LEU A 230 -12.75 -18.52 -8.79
C LEU A 230 -13.54 -18.28 -10.07
N VAL A 231 -12.84 -17.95 -11.15
CA VAL A 231 -13.39 -17.74 -12.49
C VAL A 231 -12.50 -18.48 -13.48
N GLU A 232 -13.00 -18.70 -14.70
CA GLU A 232 -12.17 -19.24 -15.77
C GLU A 232 -10.93 -18.37 -15.96
N ARG A 233 -9.78 -19.02 -16.13
CA ARG A 233 -8.50 -18.34 -16.27
C ARG A 233 -8.45 -17.59 -17.59
N ASP A 234 -8.34 -16.26 -17.52
CA ASP A 234 -8.17 -15.38 -18.69
C ASP A 234 -7.03 -14.39 -18.44
N PRO A 235 -5.79 -14.74 -18.80
CA PRO A 235 -4.66 -13.87 -18.52
C PRO A 235 -4.70 -12.55 -19.30
N LYS A 236 -5.38 -12.50 -20.46
CA LYS A 236 -5.52 -11.27 -21.24
C LYS A 236 -6.40 -10.28 -20.48
N ALA A 237 -7.61 -10.71 -20.08
CA ALA A 237 -8.49 -9.88 -19.27
C ALA A 237 -7.82 -9.49 -17.93
N GLY A 238 -7.11 -10.44 -17.32
CA GLY A 238 -6.36 -10.20 -16.09
C GLY A 238 -5.33 -9.08 -16.20
N VAL A 239 -4.51 -9.09 -17.26
CA VAL A 239 -3.50 -8.04 -17.50
C VAL A 239 -4.14 -6.72 -17.90
N GLU A 240 -5.24 -6.73 -18.67
CA GLU A 240 -5.97 -5.52 -19.02
C GLU A 240 -6.49 -4.80 -17.78
N HIS A 241 -7.13 -5.53 -16.85
CA HIS A 241 -7.56 -4.94 -15.59
C HIS A 241 -6.38 -4.39 -14.78
N LEU A 242 -5.24 -5.10 -14.75
CA LEU A 242 -4.04 -4.65 -14.05
C LEU A 242 -3.49 -3.35 -14.65
N ARG A 243 -3.47 -3.26 -15.98
CA ARG A 243 -3.07 -2.07 -16.74
C ARG A 243 -3.99 -0.89 -16.43
N THR A 244 -5.31 -1.07 -16.46
CA THR A 244 -6.23 0.00 -16.07
C THR A 244 -5.98 0.45 -14.63
N ALA A 245 -5.77 -0.46 -13.68
CA ALA A 245 -5.44 -0.09 -12.30
C ALA A 245 -4.15 0.73 -12.19
N ALA A 246 -3.11 0.34 -12.95
CA ALA A 246 -1.84 1.06 -13.01
C ALA A 246 -1.99 2.46 -13.64
N GLU A 247 -2.80 2.60 -14.68
CA GLU A 247 -3.15 3.89 -15.32
C GLU A 247 -3.93 4.81 -14.38
N LEU A 248 -4.83 4.25 -13.57
CA LEU A 248 -5.51 4.95 -12.47
C LEU A 248 -4.57 5.32 -11.31
N GLY A 249 -3.29 4.97 -11.41
CA GLY A 249 -2.25 5.40 -10.49
C GLY A 249 -2.02 4.46 -9.30
N ASN A 250 -2.54 3.23 -9.35
CA ASN A 250 -2.24 2.24 -8.33
C ASN A 250 -0.78 1.75 -8.45
N PRO A 251 0.07 1.99 -7.44
CA PRO A 251 1.49 1.64 -7.50
C PRO A 251 1.74 0.13 -7.49
N ASP A 252 0.93 -0.63 -6.74
CA ASP A 252 1.04 -2.09 -6.64
C ASP A 252 0.73 -2.72 -8.00
N ALA A 253 -0.35 -2.29 -8.65
CA ALA A 253 -0.74 -2.73 -9.99
C ALA A 253 0.33 -2.40 -11.05
N ALA A 254 0.90 -1.19 -11.00
CA ALA A 254 2.01 -0.82 -11.88
C ALA A 254 3.24 -1.71 -11.63
N GLY A 255 3.53 -2.04 -10.38
CA GLY A 255 4.61 -2.97 -10.02
C GLY A 255 4.36 -4.39 -10.51
N GLU A 256 3.17 -4.94 -10.27
CA GLU A 256 2.78 -6.27 -10.72
C GLU A 256 2.79 -6.38 -12.26
N LEU A 257 2.27 -5.36 -12.96
CA LEU A 257 2.32 -5.30 -14.42
C LEU A 257 3.75 -5.28 -14.94
N GLY A 258 4.62 -4.47 -14.32
CA GLY A 258 6.04 -4.46 -14.63
C GLY A 258 6.71 -5.83 -14.45
N VAL A 259 6.31 -6.61 -13.44
CA VAL A 259 6.82 -7.97 -13.23
C VAL A 259 6.38 -8.90 -14.35
N LEU A 260 5.09 -8.91 -14.71
CA LEU A 260 4.57 -9.77 -15.79
C LEU A 260 5.25 -9.49 -17.13
N LEU A 261 5.43 -8.20 -17.47
CA LEU A 261 6.11 -7.78 -18.69
C LEU A 261 7.61 -8.10 -18.65
N ALA A 262 8.28 -8.00 -17.49
CA ALA A 262 9.69 -8.33 -17.37
C ALA A 262 9.97 -9.84 -17.44
N SER A 263 9.07 -10.68 -16.92
CA SER A 263 9.22 -12.14 -16.92
C SER A 263 8.66 -12.80 -18.18
N GLY A 264 7.74 -12.16 -18.90
CA GLY A 264 6.98 -12.79 -19.97
C GLY A 264 6.00 -13.84 -19.47
N THR A 265 5.58 -13.73 -18.21
CA THR A 265 4.54 -14.61 -17.64
C THR A 265 3.19 -14.12 -18.14
N ASP A 266 2.41 -15.00 -18.76
CA ASP A 266 1.07 -14.74 -19.29
C ASP A 266 0.95 -13.78 -20.48
N VAL A 267 1.92 -12.89 -20.65
CA VAL A 267 2.04 -11.97 -21.78
C VAL A 267 3.43 -12.08 -22.41
N PRO A 268 3.59 -11.73 -23.69
CA PRO A 268 4.92 -11.59 -24.28
C PRO A 268 5.80 -10.66 -23.44
N ALA A 269 7.05 -11.06 -23.22
CA ALA A 269 8.00 -10.25 -22.46
C ALA A 269 8.24 -8.91 -23.17
N ASP A 270 8.06 -7.82 -22.43
CA ASP A 270 8.42 -6.46 -22.85
C ASP A 270 9.18 -5.77 -21.71
N PRO A 271 10.51 -5.97 -21.63
CA PRO A 271 11.30 -5.37 -20.57
C PRO A 271 11.43 -3.85 -20.70
N VAL A 272 11.20 -3.28 -21.88
CA VAL A 272 11.19 -1.82 -22.09
C VAL A 272 9.95 -1.24 -21.42
N GLU A 273 8.79 -1.82 -21.69
CA GLU A 273 7.53 -1.41 -21.08
C GLU A 273 7.52 -1.68 -19.57
N ALA A 274 8.07 -2.81 -19.12
CA ALA A 274 8.21 -3.12 -17.71
C ALA A 274 8.93 -2.01 -16.92
N ILE A 275 10.02 -1.46 -17.48
CA ILE A 275 10.77 -0.35 -16.88
C ILE A 275 9.90 0.89 -16.73
N GLN A 276 9.09 1.23 -17.74
CA GLN A 276 8.20 2.39 -17.67
C GLN A 276 7.17 2.24 -16.55
N TRP A 277 6.61 1.06 -16.37
CA TRP A 277 5.68 0.78 -15.28
C TRP A 277 6.36 0.79 -13.92
N PHE A 278 7.57 0.23 -13.81
CA PHE A 278 8.35 0.35 -12.59
C PHE A 278 8.68 1.80 -12.25
N GLU A 279 9.07 2.63 -13.21
CA GLU A 279 9.34 4.06 -12.98
C GLU A 279 8.10 4.81 -12.48
N LYS A 280 6.91 4.53 -13.05
CA LYS A 280 5.63 5.07 -12.56
C LYS A 280 5.32 4.63 -11.12
N ALA A 281 5.62 3.39 -10.75
CA ALA A 281 5.44 2.88 -9.40
C ALA A 281 6.48 3.47 -8.40
N VAL A 282 7.73 3.62 -8.84
CA VAL A 282 8.83 4.24 -8.07
C VAL A 282 8.53 5.70 -7.74
N ALA A 283 7.93 6.45 -8.67
CA ALA A 283 7.49 7.83 -8.42
C ALA A 283 6.46 7.94 -7.27
N ARG A 284 5.81 6.82 -6.90
CA ARG A 284 4.89 6.70 -5.77
C ARG A 284 5.49 5.94 -4.58
N ASN A 285 6.81 5.82 -4.51
CA ASN A 285 7.56 5.12 -3.46
C ASN A 285 7.23 3.63 -3.33
N HIS A 286 6.83 2.95 -4.41
CA HIS A 286 6.58 1.51 -4.39
C HIS A 286 7.90 0.72 -4.28
N ALA A 287 8.21 0.29 -3.07
CA ALA A 287 9.50 -0.31 -2.75
C ALA A 287 9.85 -1.57 -3.59
N PRO A 288 8.93 -2.53 -3.84
CA PRO A 288 9.23 -3.69 -4.69
C PRO A 288 9.65 -3.29 -6.12
N SER A 289 9.01 -2.28 -6.71
CA SER A 289 9.37 -1.78 -8.04
C SER A 289 10.74 -1.10 -8.07
N VAL A 290 11.15 -0.43 -6.99
CA VAL A 290 12.52 0.13 -6.89
C VAL A 290 13.55 -0.99 -6.99
N LEU A 291 13.34 -2.09 -6.26
CA LEU A 291 14.24 -3.24 -6.28
C LEU A 291 14.28 -3.92 -7.67
N ASN A 292 13.12 -4.12 -8.29
CA ASN A 292 13.04 -4.73 -9.62
C ASN A 292 13.71 -3.86 -10.69
N LEU A 293 13.44 -2.55 -10.67
CA LEU A 293 14.09 -1.59 -11.57
C LEU A 293 15.61 -1.58 -11.37
N ALA A 294 16.10 -1.61 -10.13
CA ALA A 294 17.53 -1.70 -9.83
C ALA A 294 18.17 -2.95 -10.47
N ASN A 295 17.51 -4.11 -10.33
CA ASN A 295 17.98 -5.36 -10.94
C ASN A 295 17.98 -5.30 -12.47
N MET A 296 16.97 -4.70 -13.10
CA MET A 296 16.90 -4.54 -14.56
C MET A 296 18.02 -3.60 -15.06
N ARG A 297 18.25 -2.47 -14.38
CA ARG A 297 19.36 -1.55 -14.69
C ARG A 297 20.72 -2.22 -14.53
N LEU A 298 20.89 -3.04 -13.49
CA LEU A 298 22.14 -3.79 -13.26
C LEU A 298 22.40 -4.85 -14.33
N ARG A 299 21.35 -5.48 -14.87
CA ARG A 299 21.47 -6.54 -15.90
C ARG A 299 21.44 -6.01 -17.33
N GLY A 300 21.05 -4.76 -17.54
CA GLY A 300 20.79 -4.22 -18.87
C GLY A 300 19.58 -4.87 -19.55
N GLN A 301 18.54 -5.22 -18.78
CA GLN A 301 17.32 -5.84 -19.33
C GLN A 301 16.38 -4.76 -19.85
N GLY A 302 16.14 -4.69 -21.16
CA GLY A 302 15.27 -3.68 -21.80
C GLY A 302 15.89 -2.29 -21.97
N VAL A 303 17.04 -2.04 -21.33
CA VAL A 303 17.81 -0.79 -21.42
C VAL A 303 19.30 -1.11 -21.31
N PRO A 304 20.21 -0.25 -21.78
CA PRO A 304 21.64 -0.42 -21.52
C PRO A 304 21.93 -0.58 -20.03
N GLN A 305 22.95 -1.38 -19.72
CA GLN A 305 23.38 -1.63 -18.35
C GLN A 305 23.82 -0.31 -17.70
N ASP A 306 23.33 -0.06 -16.49
CA ASP A 306 23.72 1.11 -15.69
C ASP A 306 23.85 0.71 -14.21
N PRO A 307 25.02 0.19 -13.80
CA PRO A 307 25.27 -0.24 -12.44
C PRO A 307 25.29 0.93 -11.44
N ALA A 308 25.66 2.14 -11.87
CA ALA A 308 25.64 3.33 -11.03
C ALA A 308 24.20 3.74 -10.68
N LYS A 309 23.31 3.71 -11.67
CA LYS A 309 21.87 3.90 -11.43
C LYS A 309 21.30 2.79 -10.58
N ALA A 310 21.68 1.53 -10.81
CA ALA A 310 21.27 0.41 -9.97
C ALA A 310 21.68 0.63 -8.50
N ALA A 311 22.91 1.06 -8.22
CA ALA A 311 23.37 1.40 -6.87
C ALA A 311 22.50 2.47 -6.21
N SER A 312 22.15 3.54 -6.94
CA SER A 312 21.25 4.59 -6.43
C SER A 312 19.86 4.06 -6.09
N LEU A 313 19.32 3.15 -6.89
CA LEU A 313 18.02 2.52 -6.67
C LEU A 313 18.07 1.55 -5.50
N TYR A 314 19.14 0.76 -5.33
CA TYR A 314 19.31 -0.09 -4.15
C TYR A 314 19.34 0.74 -2.86
N ARG A 315 20.08 1.86 -2.82
CA ARG A 315 20.04 2.79 -1.66
C ARG A 315 18.62 3.29 -1.38
N THR A 316 17.85 3.58 -2.42
CA THR A 316 16.44 3.99 -2.29
C THR A 316 15.56 2.87 -1.73
N ALA A 317 15.72 1.65 -2.24
CA ALA A 317 14.98 0.47 -1.76
C ALA A 317 15.28 0.17 -0.28
N ILE A 318 16.54 0.34 0.14
CA ILE A 318 16.96 0.19 1.54
C ILE A 318 16.30 1.25 2.42
N LYS A 319 16.26 2.51 1.97
CA LYS A 319 15.60 3.60 2.71
C LYS A 319 14.10 3.37 2.89
N LEU A 320 13.43 2.82 1.87
CA LEU A 320 11.98 2.59 1.89
C LEU A 320 11.59 1.37 2.72
N ALA A 321 12.29 0.25 2.58
CA ALA A 321 11.84 -1.04 3.11
C ALA A 321 12.94 -1.93 3.71
N ARG A 322 14.20 -1.45 3.77
CA ARG A 322 15.36 -2.18 4.29
C ARG A 322 15.56 -3.57 3.66
N TYR A 323 15.19 -3.75 2.39
CA TYR A 323 15.28 -5.05 1.72
C TYR A 323 16.69 -5.65 1.81
N PRO A 324 16.87 -6.85 2.39
CA PRO A 324 18.18 -7.45 2.52
C PRO A 324 18.77 -7.84 1.15
N GLN A 325 17.92 -8.10 0.14
CA GLN A 325 18.38 -8.30 -1.23
C GLN A 325 19.04 -7.05 -1.80
N ALA A 326 18.50 -5.85 -1.50
CA ALA A 326 19.07 -4.59 -1.96
C ALA A 326 20.40 -4.29 -1.26
N GLN A 327 20.49 -4.53 0.05
CA GLN A 327 21.73 -4.40 0.82
C GLN A 327 22.81 -5.35 0.29
N TRP A 328 22.47 -6.63 0.07
CA TRP A 328 23.40 -7.59 -0.50
C TRP A 328 23.86 -7.19 -1.91
N ARG A 329 22.93 -6.77 -2.79
CA ARG A 329 23.29 -6.30 -4.13
C ARG A 329 24.21 -5.08 -4.07
N LEU A 330 23.91 -4.11 -3.21
CA LEU A 330 24.75 -2.92 -3.04
C LEU A 330 26.14 -3.29 -2.50
N GLY A 331 26.24 -4.20 -1.53
CA GLY A 331 27.50 -4.73 -1.04
C GLY A 331 28.32 -5.39 -2.15
N SER A 332 27.68 -6.13 -3.06
CA SER A 332 28.35 -6.73 -4.23
C SER A 332 28.86 -5.70 -5.23
N LEU A 333 28.16 -4.58 -5.41
CA LEU A 333 28.67 -3.47 -6.25
C LEU A 333 29.92 -2.85 -5.64
N TYR A 334 29.94 -2.62 -4.33
CA TYR A 334 31.12 -2.13 -3.62
C TYR A 334 32.29 -3.13 -3.64
N GLU A 335 32.02 -4.42 -3.49
CA GLU A 335 33.06 -5.46 -3.54
C GLU A 335 33.76 -5.52 -4.91
N THR A 336 32.98 -5.33 -5.99
CA THR A 336 33.45 -5.45 -7.37
C THR A 336 33.87 -4.13 -8.01
N GLY A 337 33.50 -2.98 -7.43
CA GLY A 337 33.69 -1.66 -8.04
C GLY A 337 32.77 -1.39 -9.22
N GLN A 338 31.65 -2.12 -9.34
CA GLN A 338 30.75 -1.98 -10.48
C GLN A 338 29.77 -0.82 -10.27
N GLY A 339 30.02 0.32 -10.93
CA GLY A 339 29.16 1.51 -10.85
C GLY A 339 29.27 2.32 -9.55
N VAL A 340 30.14 1.88 -8.64
CA VAL A 340 30.59 2.59 -7.45
C VAL A 340 32.09 2.37 -7.30
N GLU A 341 32.79 3.22 -6.55
CA GLU A 341 34.19 2.97 -6.21
C GLU A 341 34.31 1.67 -5.41
N GLN A 342 35.30 0.85 -5.73
CA GLN A 342 35.51 -0.42 -5.06
C GLN A 342 35.90 -0.19 -3.61
N ASP A 343 35.13 -0.73 -2.67
CA ASP A 343 35.36 -0.60 -1.24
C ASP A 343 34.89 -1.86 -0.53
N GLY A 344 35.85 -2.71 -0.14
CA GLY A 344 35.54 -3.95 0.56
C GLY A 344 35.03 -3.74 1.99
N PHE A 345 35.35 -2.61 2.63
CA PHE A 345 34.85 -2.30 3.97
C PHE A 345 33.36 -1.95 3.89
N GLU A 346 32.98 -1.05 2.98
CA GLU A 346 31.57 -0.75 2.69
C GLU A 346 30.80 -2.02 2.29
N ALA A 347 31.37 -2.86 1.42
CA ALA A 347 30.78 -4.14 1.06
C ALA A 347 30.47 -5.00 2.30
N SER A 348 31.41 -5.08 3.25
CA SER A 348 31.25 -5.84 4.48
C SER A 348 30.15 -5.30 5.39
N GLU A 349 29.96 -3.97 5.46
CA GLU A 349 28.90 -3.35 6.26
C GLU A 349 27.54 -3.62 5.64
N TRP A 350 27.39 -3.48 4.32
CA TRP A 350 26.15 -3.82 3.62
C TRP A 350 25.79 -5.30 3.73
N TYR A 351 26.77 -6.20 3.56
CA TYR A 351 26.55 -7.63 3.77
C TYR A 351 26.18 -7.94 5.21
N ARG A 352 26.79 -7.29 6.20
CA ARG A 352 26.43 -7.48 7.62
C ARG A 352 24.98 -7.12 7.89
N GLN A 353 24.52 -5.95 7.43
CA GLN A 353 23.13 -5.54 7.63
C GLN A 353 22.11 -6.52 7.01
N ALA A 354 22.42 -7.09 5.84
CA ALA A 354 21.58 -8.11 5.22
C ALA A 354 21.66 -9.47 5.95
N ALA A 355 22.87 -9.86 6.36
CA ALA A 355 23.14 -11.12 7.05
C ALA A 355 22.46 -11.19 8.42
N GLU A 356 22.42 -10.08 9.15
CA GLU A 356 21.71 -9.92 10.43
C GLU A 356 20.19 -10.03 10.30
N GLN A 357 19.64 -9.74 9.12
CA GLN A 357 18.24 -10.00 8.78
C GLN A 357 17.98 -11.46 8.34
N GLY A 358 18.99 -12.33 8.43
CA GLY A 358 18.86 -13.74 8.04
C GLY A 358 19.04 -14.00 6.54
N TYR A 359 19.49 -13.02 5.76
CA TYR A 359 19.63 -13.21 4.31
C TYR A 359 20.86 -14.07 3.98
N VAL A 360 20.60 -15.33 3.64
CA VAL A 360 21.61 -16.38 3.46
C VAL A 360 22.72 -15.99 2.45
N PRO A 361 22.43 -15.41 1.26
CA PRO A 361 23.49 -14.98 0.35
C PRO A 361 24.44 -13.95 0.97
N ALA A 362 23.93 -13.04 1.81
CA ALA A 362 24.77 -12.06 2.49
C ALA A 362 25.59 -12.67 3.64
N GLN A 363 25.04 -13.64 4.38
CA GLN A 363 25.80 -14.38 5.39
C GLN A 363 27.01 -15.08 4.74
N PHE A 364 26.79 -15.73 3.60
CA PHE A 364 27.86 -16.36 2.83
C PHE A 364 28.88 -15.35 2.28
N SER A 365 28.43 -14.26 1.65
CA SER A 365 29.31 -13.20 1.15
C SER A 365 30.17 -12.59 2.26
N LEU A 366 29.57 -12.29 3.41
CA LEU A 366 30.29 -11.74 4.57
C LEU A 366 31.33 -12.75 5.11
N ALA A 367 30.97 -14.03 5.18
CA ALA A 367 31.89 -15.08 5.59
C ALA A 367 33.10 -15.18 4.64
N LEU A 368 32.89 -15.05 3.32
CA LEU A 368 33.96 -15.00 2.34
C LEU A 368 34.89 -13.79 2.53
N LEU A 369 34.34 -12.60 2.81
CA LEU A 369 35.16 -11.41 3.10
C LEU A 369 36.06 -11.62 4.31
N TYR A 370 35.52 -12.13 5.42
CA TYR A 370 36.33 -12.47 6.60
C TYR A 370 37.33 -13.59 6.33
N SER A 371 36.98 -14.59 5.51
CA SER A 371 37.86 -15.72 5.17
C SER A 371 39.07 -15.29 4.33
N ARG A 372 38.91 -14.28 3.47
CA ARG A 372 39.95 -13.82 2.54
C ARG A 372 40.66 -12.54 3.01
N GLY A 373 40.08 -11.81 3.95
CA GLY A 373 40.52 -10.46 4.31
C GLY A 373 40.14 -9.40 3.27
N GLY A 374 39.03 -9.59 2.57
CA GLY A 374 38.56 -8.67 1.53
C GLY A 374 37.89 -7.44 2.16
N GLY A 375 38.63 -6.35 2.35
CA GLY A 375 38.11 -5.11 2.95
C GLY A 375 37.89 -5.14 4.47
N VAL A 376 38.10 -6.28 5.11
CA VAL A 376 38.14 -6.46 6.56
C VAL A 376 39.36 -7.28 6.92
N VAL A 377 39.83 -7.17 8.17
CA VAL A 377 40.90 -8.03 8.66
C VAL A 377 40.44 -9.49 8.60
N ARG A 378 41.27 -10.35 7.99
CA ARG A 378 40.99 -11.78 7.90
C ARG A 378 40.72 -12.36 9.29
N ASN A 379 39.62 -13.09 9.42
CA ASN A 379 39.22 -13.72 10.66
C ASN A 379 38.48 -15.03 10.37
N ASP A 380 39.21 -16.14 10.49
CA ASP A 380 38.69 -17.46 10.16
C ASP A 380 37.56 -17.89 11.12
N GLN A 381 37.60 -17.48 12.40
CA GLN A 381 36.51 -17.77 13.34
C GLN A 381 35.22 -17.04 12.96
N LYS A 382 35.27 -15.73 12.71
CA LYS A 382 34.10 -14.96 12.26
C LYS A 382 33.56 -15.48 10.93
N ALA A 383 34.45 -15.89 10.02
CA ALA A 383 34.04 -16.51 8.77
C ALA A 383 33.27 -17.81 9.03
N ALA A 384 33.77 -18.69 9.92
CA ALA A 384 33.07 -19.90 10.31
C ALA A 384 31.72 -19.60 10.95
N ASP A 385 31.62 -18.65 11.88
CA ASP A 385 30.35 -18.30 12.54
C ASP A 385 29.27 -17.89 11.51
N TRP A 386 29.64 -17.11 10.49
CA TRP A 386 28.72 -16.72 9.42
C TRP A 386 28.43 -17.84 8.42
N PHE A 387 29.43 -18.66 8.07
CA PHE A 387 29.18 -19.86 7.28
C PHE A 387 28.24 -20.82 8.01
N GLU A 388 28.39 -21.01 9.32
CA GLU A 388 27.53 -21.90 10.12
C GLU A 388 26.08 -21.43 10.12
N LYS A 389 25.84 -20.11 10.23
CA LYS A 389 24.48 -19.54 10.08
C LYS A 389 23.88 -19.84 8.72
N ALA A 390 24.63 -19.62 7.64
CA ALA A 390 24.17 -19.91 6.28
C ALA A 390 23.97 -21.42 6.05
N ALA A 391 24.87 -22.26 6.56
CA ALA A 391 24.78 -23.72 6.49
C ALA A 391 23.57 -24.27 7.26
N ASN A 392 23.25 -23.67 8.41
CA ASN A 392 22.06 -24.01 9.17
C ASN A 392 20.76 -23.68 8.43
N ALA A 393 20.79 -22.70 7.52
CA ALA A 393 19.71 -22.39 6.59
C ALA A 393 19.77 -23.19 5.28
N GLY A 394 20.61 -24.23 5.20
CA GLY A 394 20.72 -25.13 4.04
C GLY A 394 21.67 -24.66 2.92
N HIS A 395 22.52 -23.65 3.16
CA HIS A 395 23.46 -23.18 2.14
C HIS A 395 24.64 -24.16 1.94
N VAL A 396 24.56 -24.96 0.88
CA VAL A 396 25.51 -26.04 0.57
C VAL A 396 26.96 -25.56 0.51
N GLN A 397 27.23 -24.45 -0.19
CA GLN A 397 28.59 -23.94 -0.33
C GLN A 397 29.19 -23.47 1.01
N SER A 398 28.36 -23.09 1.99
CA SER A 398 28.84 -22.77 3.34
C SER A 398 29.29 -24.02 4.08
N CYS A 399 28.53 -25.12 3.96
CA CYS A 399 28.92 -26.41 4.50
C CYS A 399 30.27 -26.88 3.90
N LEU A 400 30.44 -26.75 2.59
CA LEU A 400 31.69 -27.11 1.91
C LEU A 400 32.87 -26.25 2.38
N ASN A 401 32.67 -24.94 2.56
CA ASN A 401 33.71 -24.07 3.10
C ASN A 401 34.09 -24.42 4.55
N LEU A 402 33.10 -24.74 5.41
CA LEU A 402 33.36 -25.20 6.77
C LEU A 402 34.11 -26.53 6.80
N SER A 403 33.75 -27.45 5.91
CA SER A 403 34.45 -28.73 5.74
C SER A 403 35.92 -28.52 5.39
N LEU A 404 36.20 -27.66 4.40
CA LEU A 404 37.57 -27.32 4.00
C LEU A 404 38.33 -26.56 5.10
N MET A 405 37.66 -25.69 5.87
CA MET A 405 38.29 -24.98 6.99
C MET A 405 38.69 -25.93 8.11
N ALA A 406 37.85 -26.91 8.44
CA ALA A 406 38.16 -27.96 9.41
C ALA A 406 39.32 -28.85 8.93
N LEU A 407 39.28 -29.30 7.67
CA LEU A 407 40.32 -30.15 7.08
C LEU A 407 41.69 -29.47 7.05
N ARG A 408 41.73 -28.15 6.81
CA ARG A 408 42.97 -27.36 6.70
C ARG A 408 43.47 -26.80 8.04
N GLY A 409 42.79 -27.08 9.16
CA GLY A 409 43.15 -26.51 10.45
C GLY A 409 43.02 -24.98 10.52
N ARG A 410 42.08 -24.41 9.77
CA ARG A 410 41.81 -22.95 9.81
C ARG A 410 41.06 -22.51 11.06
N LEU A 411 40.51 -23.48 11.81
CA LEU A 411 39.75 -23.29 13.05
C LEU A 411 40.42 -23.96 14.26
N GLY A 412 41.74 -24.20 14.17
CA GLY A 412 42.50 -24.96 15.17
C GLY A 412 43.23 -26.13 14.54
N ALA A 413 43.41 -27.23 15.28
CA ALA A 413 43.99 -28.45 14.70
C ALA A 413 43.10 -28.97 13.55
N PRO A 414 43.69 -29.54 12.47
CA PRO A 414 42.92 -30.21 11.43
C PRO A 414 41.97 -31.26 12.00
N ASP A 415 40.70 -31.19 11.61
CA ASP A 415 39.63 -32.06 12.10
C ASP A 415 38.86 -32.68 10.93
N ARG A 416 39.18 -33.95 10.63
CA ARG A 416 38.55 -34.69 9.53
C ARG A 416 37.11 -35.10 9.84
N ASP A 417 36.79 -35.39 11.10
CA ASP A 417 35.45 -35.84 11.46
C ASP A 417 34.47 -34.67 11.36
N ARG A 418 34.86 -33.48 11.84
CA ARG A 418 34.08 -32.26 11.60
C ARG A 418 33.98 -31.92 10.12
N ALA A 419 35.05 -32.16 9.34
CA ALA A 419 34.99 -31.98 7.89
C ALA A 419 33.96 -32.91 7.22
N ARG A 420 33.87 -34.18 7.64
CA ARG A 420 32.87 -35.14 7.16
C ARG A 420 31.46 -34.76 7.57
N GLN A 421 31.24 -34.32 8.81
CA GLN A 421 29.93 -33.88 9.29
C GLN A 421 29.36 -32.74 8.44
N TRP A 422 30.18 -31.73 8.13
CA TRP A 422 29.76 -30.63 7.26
C TRP A 422 29.49 -31.10 5.83
N LEU A 423 30.29 -32.04 5.32
CA LEU A 423 30.10 -32.60 4.00
C LEU A 423 28.80 -33.41 3.89
N GLU A 424 28.46 -34.22 4.89
CA GLU A 424 27.17 -34.92 4.98
C GLU A 424 26.00 -33.93 4.98
N ARG A 425 26.13 -32.85 5.75
CA ARG A 425 25.12 -31.79 5.76
C ARG A 425 25.00 -31.08 4.41
N ALA A 426 26.11 -30.91 3.68
CA ALA A 426 26.09 -30.37 2.32
C ALA A 426 25.27 -31.28 1.39
N ARG A 427 25.47 -32.61 1.46
CA ARG A 427 24.72 -33.59 0.66
C ARG A 427 23.23 -33.55 0.94
N ALA A 428 22.83 -33.40 2.21
CA ALA A 428 21.42 -33.39 2.61
C ALA A 428 20.61 -32.24 1.98
N HIS A 429 21.28 -31.14 1.61
CA HIS A 429 20.66 -29.96 1.00
C HIS A 429 21.06 -29.74 -0.47
N ALA A 430 21.81 -30.67 -1.07
CA ALA A 430 22.41 -30.51 -2.39
C ALA A 430 21.39 -30.56 -3.53
N GLY A 431 21.48 -29.60 -4.44
CA GLY A 431 20.83 -29.66 -5.76
C GLY A 431 21.72 -30.33 -6.82
N PRO A 432 21.22 -30.48 -8.07
CA PRO A 432 21.99 -31.05 -9.16
C PRO A 432 23.30 -30.30 -9.46
N GLY A 433 23.32 -28.98 -9.27
CA GLY A 433 24.50 -28.13 -9.53
C GLY A 433 25.63 -28.23 -8.49
N ASP A 434 25.37 -28.84 -7.34
CA ASP A 434 26.35 -28.89 -6.25
C ASP A 434 27.24 -30.15 -6.31
N GLN A 435 26.83 -31.14 -7.10
CA GLN A 435 27.43 -32.49 -7.09
C GLN A 435 28.93 -32.49 -7.43
N GLU A 436 29.37 -31.61 -8.32
CA GLU A 436 30.78 -31.48 -8.68
C GLU A 436 31.61 -30.90 -7.53
N HIS A 437 31.12 -29.84 -6.89
CA HIS A 437 31.79 -29.21 -5.75
C HIS A 437 31.86 -30.16 -4.56
N ILE A 438 30.80 -30.91 -4.29
CA ILE A 438 30.76 -31.91 -3.22
C ILE A 438 31.80 -33.02 -3.51
N ARG A 439 31.84 -33.57 -4.73
CA ARG A 439 32.86 -34.56 -5.14
C ARG A 439 34.29 -34.03 -5.00
N HIS A 440 34.51 -32.76 -5.34
CA HIS A 440 35.83 -32.14 -5.19
C HIS A 440 36.26 -32.07 -3.73
N VAL A 441 35.37 -31.67 -2.82
CA VAL A 441 35.67 -31.61 -1.37
C VAL A 441 35.80 -33.03 -0.79
N GLU A 442 34.97 -33.98 -1.23
CA GLU A 442 35.05 -35.40 -0.85
C GLU A 442 36.43 -35.99 -1.08
N SER A 443 37.00 -35.78 -2.28
CA SER A 443 38.33 -36.30 -2.61
C SER A 443 39.45 -35.76 -1.71
N GLN A 444 39.23 -34.63 -1.04
CA GLN A 444 40.18 -34.06 -0.07
C GLN A 444 39.97 -34.57 1.35
N VAL A 445 38.72 -34.88 1.73
CA VAL A 445 38.38 -35.31 3.10
C VAL A 445 38.79 -36.76 3.35
N GLY A 446 38.67 -37.63 2.35
CA GLY A 446 39.06 -39.05 2.43
C GLY A 446 38.00 -39.95 3.06
#